data_AF-A0A933XR82-F1
#
_entry.id   AF-A0A933XR82-F1
#
_cell.length_a   1.000
_cell.length_b   1.000
_cell.length_c   1.000
_cell.angle_alpha   90.00
_cell.angle_beta   90.00
_cell.angle_gamma   90.00
#
_symmetry.space_group_name_H-M   'P 1'
#
loop_
_entity.id
_entity.type
_entity.pdbx_description
1 polymer ?
#
loop_
_entity_poly.entity_id
_entity_poly.type
_entity_poly.pdbx_seq_one_letter_code
_entity_poly.pdbx_strand_id
1 'polypeptide(L)'
;MQSIELNDPEKIREFLSQIAFHGKGFVTDSLRGDVFDAGLDYPDFLRAEGEDPNAAFAGRSPAWAKYHIRQGKKVFMVYGGAGSDRRTHFSETP
;
A
#
# COMPACT_ATOMS: atom_id res chain seq x y z
N MET A 1 -11.57 5.76 7.85
CA MET A 1 -11.34 6.30 6.48
C MET A 1 -12.17 5.52 5.46
N GLN A 2 -12.62 6.16 4.36
CA GLN A 2 -13.37 5.47 3.30
C GLN A 2 -12.47 4.54 2.50
N SER A 3 -12.93 3.34 2.19
CA SER A 3 -12.22 2.42 1.30
C SER A 3 -12.06 3.04 -0.08
N ILE A 4 -10.88 2.90 -0.67
CA ILE A 4 -10.64 3.28 -2.06
C ILE A 4 -10.31 2.05 -2.88
N GLU A 5 -10.75 2.07 -4.13
CA GLU A 5 -10.40 1.07 -5.12
C GLU A 5 -10.02 1.81 -6.40
N LEU A 6 -8.84 1.50 -6.91
CA LEU A 6 -8.28 2.05 -8.13
C LEU A 6 -7.98 0.89 -9.06
N ASN A 7 -8.38 1.03 -10.32
CA ASN A 7 -8.12 0.08 -11.39
C ASN A 7 -7.29 0.72 -12.52
N ASP A 8 -6.88 1.98 -12.34
CA ASP A 8 -6.08 2.75 -13.29
C ASP A 8 -4.61 2.70 -12.86
N PRO A 9 -3.72 2.03 -13.61
CA PRO A 9 -2.32 1.85 -13.21
C PRO A 9 -1.56 3.16 -12.97
N GLU A 10 -1.82 4.19 -13.78
CA GLU A 10 -1.22 5.52 -13.59
C GLU A 10 -1.67 6.16 -12.28
N LYS A 11 -2.98 6.13 -11.98
CA LYS A 11 -3.51 6.64 -10.70
C LYS A 11 -2.98 5.84 -9.52
N ILE A 12 -2.86 4.52 -9.67
CA ILE A 12 -2.29 3.64 -8.65
C ILE A 12 -0.85 4.06 -8.37
N ARG A 13 -0.03 4.28 -9.40
CA ARG A 13 1.37 4.71 -9.25
C ARG A 13 1.49 6.05 -8.53
N GLU A 14 0.68 7.03 -8.91
CA GLU A 14 0.64 8.33 -8.23
C GLU A 14 0.15 8.22 -6.79
N PHE A 15 -0.85 7.37 -6.55
CA PHE A 15 -1.38 7.12 -5.23
C PHE A 15 -0.33 6.49 -4.31
N LEU A 16 0.33 5.42 -4.77
CA LEU A 16 1.39 4.73 -4.03
C LEU A 16 2.59 5.63 -3.73
N SER A 17 2.88 6.60 -4.60
CA SER A 17 3.95 7.58 -4.41
C SER A 17 3.66 8.59 -3.30
N GLN A 18 2.39 8.73 -2.92
CA GLN A 18 1.95 9.65 -1.87
C GLN A 18 1.75 8.95 -0.53
N ILE A 19 1.86 7.61 -0.49
CA ILE A 19 1.69 6.82 0.73
C ILE A 19 3.03 6.67 1.43
N ALA A 20 3.07 7.15 2.66
CA ALA A 20 4.16 6.95 3.59
C ALA A 20 3.67 6.21 4.84
N PHE A 21 4.51 5.34 5.37
CA PHE A 21 4.29 4.57 6.57
C PHE A 21 5.33 4.95 7.62
N HIS A 22 4.83 5.35 8.78
CA HIS A 22 5.60 5.62 9.98
C HIS A 22 5.21 4.58 11.05
N GLY A 23 5.95 4.55 12.18
CA GLY A 23 5.64 3.67 13.32
C GLY A 23 6.58 2.47 13.46
N LYS A 24 6.04 1.32 13.92
CA LYS A 24 6.79 0.08 14.16
C LYS A 24 6.47 -1.00 13.13
N GLY A 25 7.50 -1.75 12.73
CA GLY A 25 7.44 -2.74 11.67
C GLY A 25 7.88 -2.15 10.33
N PHE A 26 7.06 -2.33 9.30
CA PHE A 26 7.31 -1.80 7.96
C PHE A 26 7.08 -0.28 7.91
N VAL A 27 8.15 0.46 7.65
CA VAL A 27 8.19 1.92 7.47
C VAL A 27 8.75 2.23 6.09
N THR A 28 8.14 3.18 5.40
CA THR A 28 8.57 3.63 4.07
C THR A 28 8.11 5.05 3.84
N ASP A 29 8.93 5.88 3.21
CA ASP A 29 8.52 7.21 2.75
C ASP A 29 7.70 7.15 1.45
N SER A 30 7.75 6.02 0.72
CA SER A 30 7.01 5.85 -0.53
C SER A 30 6.75 4.39 -0.83
N LEU A 31 5.48 3.99 -0.62
CA LEU A 31 5.04 2.61 -0.91
C LEU A 31 5.28 2.20 -2.36
N ARG A 32 5.29 3.16 -3.29
CA ARG A 32 5.63 2.92 -4.69
C ARG A 32 6.99 2.23 -4.86
N GLY A 33 8.00 2.60 -4.06
CA GLY A 33 9.34 2.01 -4.13
C GLY A 33 9.31 0.53 -3.76
N ASP A 34 8.67 0.20 -2.64
CA ASP A 34 8.55 -1.18 -2.17
C ASP A 34 7.72 -2.07 -3.11
N VAL A 35 6.65 -1.51 -3.69
CA VAL A 35 5.82 -2.21 -4.68
C VAL A 35 6.61 -2.48 -5.96
N PHE A 36 7.44 -1.52 -6.39
CA PHE A 36 8.34 -1.69 -7.53
C PHE A 36 9.42 -2.75 -7.26
N ASP A 37 10.02 -2.74 -6.06
CA ASP A 37 11.01 -3.74 -5.64
C ASP A 37 10.42 -5.17 -5.59
N ALA A 38 9.15 -5.28 -5.18
CA ALA A 38 8.39 -6.53 -5.26
C ALA A 38 8.07 -6.99 -6.70
N GLY A 39 8.47 -6.20 -7.71
CA GLY A 39 8.25 -6.50 -9.13
C GLY A 39 6.85 -6.21 -9.63
N LEU A 40 6.14 -5.30 -8.95
CA LEU A 40 4.88 -4.70 -9.41
C LEU A 40 5.16 -3.29 -9.95
N ASP A 41 5.71 -3.20 -11.15
CA ASP A 41 6.03 -1.92 -11.80
C ASP A 41 4.79 -1.16 -12.30
N TYR A 42 3.75 -1.92 -12.68
CA TYR A 42 2.53 -1.43 -13.32
C TYR A 42 1.30 -2.16 -12.78
N PRO A 43 0.95 -1.95 -11.50
CA PRO A 43 -0.20 -2.60 -10.89
C PRO A 43 -1.51 -2.19 -11.56
N ASP A 44 -2.33 -3.18 -11.92
CA ASP A 44 -3.66 -2.97 -12.53
C ASP A 44 -4.77 -2.77 -11.49
N PHE A 45 -4.50 -3.13 -10.23
CA PHE A 45 -5.49 -3.04 -9.17
C PHE A 45 -4.84 -2.58 -7.86
N LEU A 46 -5.48 -1.63 -7.19
CA LEU A 46 -5.17 -1.22 -5.83
C LEU A 46 -6.45 -1.05 -5.03
N ARG A 47 -6.47 -1.60 -3.83
CA ARG A 47 -7.52 -1.34 -2.85
C ARG A 47 -6.90 -0.96 -1.53
N ALA A 48 -7.32 0.16 -0.97
CA ALA A 48 -6.89 0.58 0.36
C ALA A 48 -8.09 0.75 1.29
N GLU A 49 -7.98 0.21 2.51
CA GLU A 49 -9.08 0.20 3.47
C GLU A 49 -8.56 0.23 4.92
N GLY A 50 -9.48 0.52 5.84
CA GLY A 50 -9.15 0.73 7.25
C GLY A 50 -8.63 2.13 7.53
N GLU A 51 -8.25 2.36 8.78
CA GLU A 51 -7.73 3.64 9.25
C GLU A 51 -6.54 3.36 10.15
N ASP A 52 -5.43 4.04 9.87
CA ASP A 52 -4.21 3.89 10.61
C ASP A 52 -3.58 5.26 10.92
N PRO A 53 -3.35 5.59 12.20
CA PRO A 53 -2.72 6.84 12.59
C PRO A 53 -1.24 6.92 12.23
N ASN A 54 -0.57 5.78 12.04
CA ASN A 54 0.84 5.70 11.66
C ASN A 54 1.03 5.67 10.13
N ALA A 55 -0.04 5.69 9.35
CA ALA A 55 0.02 5.87 7.91
C ALA A 55 -0.24 7.34 7.55
N ALA A 56 0.44 7.82 6.52
CA ALA A 56 0.29 9.16 5.97
C ALA A 56 0.05 9.07 4.47
N PHE A 57 -0.92 9.85 3.98
CA PHE A 57 -1.18 10.02 2.56
C PHE A 57 -0.98 11.48 2.18
N ALA A 58 -0.08 11.75 1.24
CA ALA A 58 0.30 13.09 0.82
C ALA A 58 0.68 14.00 2.01
N GLY A 59 1.37 13.43 3.01
CA GLY A 59 1.76 14.13 4.24
C GLY A 59 0.63 14.34 5.26
N ARG A 60 -0.55 13.76 5.04
CA ARG A 60 -1.68 13.81 5.98
C ARG A 60 -1.93 12.45 6.62
N SER A 61 -1.89 12.42 7.94
CA SER A 61 -2.35 11.29 8.76
C SER A 61 -3.74 11.62 9.36
N PRO A 62 -4.59 10.61 9.67
CA PRO A 62 -4.43 9.18 9.41
C PRO A 62 -4.66 8.81 7.94
N ALA A 63 -4.09 7.69 7.49
CA ALA A 63 -4.34 7.10 6.17
C ALA A 63 -4.90 5.67 6.30
N TRP A 64 -4.90 4.89 5.22
CA TRP A 64 -5.42 3.52 5.25
C TRP A 64 -4.48 2.57 6.01
N ALA A 65 -5.06 1.53 6.61
CA ALA A 65 -4.31 0.51 7.36
C ALA A 65 -3.89 -0.68 6.49
N LYS A 66 -4.70 -0.99 5.48
CA LYS A 66 -4.49 -2.11 4.56
C LYS A 66 -4.41 -1.60 3.13
N TYR A 67 -3.47 -2.16 2.37
CA TYR A 67 -3.29 -1.89 0.96
C TYR A 67 -3.17 -3.23 0.25
N HIS A 68 -3.96 -3.44 -0.78
CA HIS A 68 -3.95 -4.62 -1.60
C HIS A 68 -3.67 -4.18 -3.03
N ILE A 69 -2.44 -4.40 -3.46
CA ILE A 69 -1.97 -4.09 -4.80
C ILE A 69 -1.85 -5.41 -5.57
N ARG A 70 -2.28 -5.41 -6.82
CA ARG A 70 -2.18 -6.57 -7.71
C ARG A 70 -1.71 -6.13 -9.10
N GLN A 71 -0.89 -6.98 -9.70
CA GLN A 71 -0.44 -6.90 -11.07
C GLN A 71 -0.53 -8.29 -11.72
N GLY A 72 -1.60 -8.56 -12.45
CA GLY A 72 -1.86 -9.85 -13.09
C GLY A 72 -1.93 -11.00 -12.08
N LYS A 73 -0.83 -11.77 -11.97
CA LYS A 73 -0.64 -12.88 -11.01
C LYS A 73 0.09 -12.49 -9.73
N LYS A 74 0.74 -11.33 -9.71
CA LYS A 74 1.47 -10.82 -8.55
C LYS A 74 0.55 -10.05 -7.65
N VAL A 75 0.67 -10.28 -6.34
CA VAL A 75 -0.13 -9.61 -5.32
C VAL A 75 0.82 -9.12 -4.23
N PHE A 76 0.68 -7.84 -3.87
CA PHE A 76 1.39 -7.21 -2.77
C PHE A 76 0.39 -6.62 -1.79
N MET A 77 0.36 -7.16 -0.59
CA MET A 77 -0.52 -6.73 0.48
C MET A 77 0.28 -6.10 1.61
N VAL A 78 -0.13 -4.91 2.05
CA VAL A 78 0.32 -4.29 3.28
C VAL A 78 -0.82 -4.35 4.28
N TYR A 79 -0.54 -4.80 5.50
CA TYR A 79 -1.52 -4.84 6.57
C TYR A 79 -0.85 -4.69 7.94
N GLY A 80 -1.63 -4.27 8.93
CA GLY A 80 -1.14 -3.94 10.28
C GLY A 80 -1.02 -2.43 10.48
N GLY A 81 -0.42 -2.02 11.60
CA GLY A 81 -0.25 -0.61 11.98
C GLY A 81 -1.15 -0.14 13.14
N ALA A 82 -2.36 -0.70 13.28
CA ALA A 82 -3.27 -0.36 14.38
C ALA A 82 -3.01 -1.28 15.59
N GLY A 83 -1.95 -1.00 16.35
CA GLY A 83 -1.59 -1.74 17.56
C GLY A 83 -0.76 -3.02 17.35
N SER A 84 -0.30 -3.28 16.13
CA SER A 84 0.66 -4.35 15.80
C SER A 84 1.62 -3.91 14.71
N ASP A 85 2.79 -4.55 14.65
CA ASP A 85 3.81 -4.28 13.64
C ASP A 85 3.24 -4.40 12.22
N ARG A 86 3.46 -3.37 11.41
CA ARG A 86 3.05 -3.38 10.00
C ARG A 86 3.86 -4.43 9.25
N ARG A 87 3.17 -5.22 8.43
CA ARG A 87 3.76 -6.31 7.63
C ARG A 87 3.37 -6.17 6.18
N THR A 88 4.25 -6.66 5.32
CA THR A 88 4.00 -6.83 3.89
C THR A 88 3.92 -8.31 3.58
N HIS A 89 3.10 -8.66 2.60
CA HIS A 89 2.98 -10.00 2.07
C HIS A 89 2.96 -9.91 0.55
N PHE A 90 3.95 -10.55 -0.05
CA PHE A 90 4.03 -10.73 -1.48
C PHE A 90 3.67 -12.17 -1.83
N SER A 91 2.87 -12.34 -2.87
CA SER A 91 2.49 -13.65 -3.41
C SER A 91 2.42 -13.59 -4.93
N GLU A 92 2.92 -14.62 -5.60
CA GLU A 92 2.81 -14.82 -7.04
C GLU A 92 2.05 -16.12 -7.26
N THR A 93 0.82 -16.05 -7.79
CA THR A 93 0.08 -17.27 -8.11
C THR A 93 0.66 -17.93 -9.35
N PRO A 94 0.90 -19.26 -9.35
CA PRO A 94 1.53 -19.99 -10.46
C PRO A 94 0.75 -19.95 -11.78
#